data_AF-A0A940WDC2-F1
#
_entry.id   AF-A0A940WDC2-F1
#
_cell.length_a   1.000
_cell.length_b   1.000
_cell.length_c   1.000
_cell.angle_alpha   90.00
_cell.angle_beta   90.00
_cell.angle_gamma   90.00
#
_symmetry.space_group_name_H-M   'P 1'
#
loop_
_entity.id
_entity.type
_entity.pdbx_description
1 polymer ?
#
loop_
_entity_poly.entity_id
_entity_poly.type
_entity_poly.pdbx_seq_one_letter_code
_entity_poly.pdbx_strand_id
1 'polypeptide(L)'
;MTRIRRIEPGDREAIRELIAGTNAFKPFEVNVAMELVDVALTQKEQDDYHPYVLVEDDGTVVAYACFGKNAMTTGTFDLAGGTSW
;
A
#
# COMPACT_ATOMS: atom_id res chain seq x y z
N MET A 1 19.87 -0.13 0.64
CA MET A 1 19.43 -0.62 1.96
C MET A 1 17.96 -0.29 2.05
N THR A 2 17.12 -1.31 1.94
CA THR A 2 15.67 -1.13 1.90
C THR A 2 15.11 -1.06 3.32
N ARG A 3 14.15 -0.18 3.59
CA ARG A 3 13.51 -0.02 4.91
C ARG A 3 12.00 -0.09 4.82
N ILE A 4 11.37 -0.68 5.83
CA ILE A 4 9.91 -0.69 5.97
C ILE A 4 9.50 0.46 6.90
N ARG A 5 8.54 1.28 6.48
CA ARG A 5 7.95 2.34 7.31
C ARG A 5 6.45 2.47 7.09
N ARG A 6 5.76 3.16 8.00
CA ARG A 6 4.37 3.59 7.77
C ARG A 6 4.33 4.53 6.55
N ILE A 7 3.19 4.51 5.88
CA ILE A 7 2.94 5.40 4.73
C ILE A 7 2.92 6.87 5.15
N GLU A 8 3.30 7.72 4.21
CA GLU A 8 3.29 9.17 4.30
C GLU A 8 2.53 9.73 3.09
N PRO A 9 2.03 10.99 3.15
CA PRO A 9 1.22 11.54 2.06
C PRO A 9 1.89 11.50 0.68
N GLY A 10 3.23 11.56 0.63
CA GLY A 10 4.01 11.46 -0.62
C GLY A 10 3.97 10.08 -1.28
N ASP A 11 3.63 9.01 -0.55
CA ASP A 11 3.63 7.65 -1.10
C ASP A 11 2.35 7.32 -1.86
N ARG A 12 1.32 8.14 -1.72
CA ARG A 12 -0.04 7.86 -2.22
C ARG A 12 -0.05 7.48 -3.70
N GLU A 13 0.67 8.22 -4.52
CA GLU A 13 0.72 7.98 -5.97
C GLU A 13 1.47 6.68 -6.29
N ALA A 14 2.61 6.45 -5.65
CA ALA A 14 3.39 5.22 -5.83
C ALA A 14 2.61 3.97 -5.37
N ILE A 15 1.88 4.06 -4.26
CA ILE A 15 1.00 2.99 -3.76
C ILE A 15 -0.10 2.68 -4.79
N ARG A 16 -0.73 3.70 -5.37
CA ARG A 16 -1.76 3.52 -6.41
C ARG A 16 -1.20 2.79 -7.62
N GLU A 17 -0.01 3.17 -8.08
CA GLU A 17 0.66 2.53 -9.21
C GLU A 17 1.02 1.07 -8.91
N LEU A 18 1.54 0.78 -7.72
CA LEU A 18 1.82 -0.59 -7.29
C LEU A 18 0.56 -1.45 -7.28
N ILE A 19 -0.52 -0.98 -6.66
CA ILE A 19 -1.79 -1.74 -6.57
C ILE A 19 -2.37 -1.97 -7.96
N ALA A 20 -2.42 -0.94 -8.81
CA ALA A 20 -2.93 -1.05 -10.18
C ALA A 20 -2.05 -1.95 -11.06
N GLY A 21 -0.73 -1.93 -10.85
CA GLY A 21 0.25 -2.72 -11.60
C GLY A 21 0.23 -4.22 -11.26
N THR A 22 -0.27 -4.62 -10.09
CA THR A 22 -0.38 -6.04 -9.72
C THR A 22 -1.42 -6.80 -10.57
N ASN A 23 -2.37 -6.09 -11.19
CA ASN A 23 -3.54 -6.65 -11.87
C ASN A 23 -4.36 -7.64 -10.99
N ALA A 24 -4.13 -7.63 -9.68
CA ALA A 24 -4.85 -8.44 -8.70
C ALA A 24 -6.21 -7.83 -8.34
N PHE A 25 -6.41 -6.56 -8.68
CA PHE A 25 -7.58 -5.76 -8.35
C PHE A 25 -8.24 -5.21 -9.61
N LYS A 26 -9.57 -5.24 -9.65
CA LYS A 26 -10.37 -4.51 -10.64
C LYS A 26 -10.22 -3.01 -10.41
N PRO A 27 -10.46 -2.16 -11.42
CA PRO A 27 -10.31 -0.71 -11.28
C PRO A 27 -11.11 -0.09 -10.10
N PHE A 28 -12.29 -0.63 -9.79
CA PHE A 28 -13.07 -0.16 -8.65
C PHE A 28 -12.48 -0.60 -7.30
N GLU A 29 -11.83 -1.77 -7.25
CA GLU A 29 -11.18 -2.28 -6.04
C GLU A 29 -9.91 -1.47 -5.73
N VAL A 30 -9.21 -0.97 -6.76
CA VAL A 30 -8.11 -0.01 -6.61
C VAL A 30 -8.61 1.26 -5.93
N ASN A 31 -9.77 1.80 -6.33
CA ASN A 31 -10.33 3.00 -5.71
C ASN A 31 -10.63 2.78 -4.22
N VAL A 32 -11.26 1.65 -3.88
CA VAL A 32 -11.55 1.28 -2.48
C VAL A 32 -10.26 1.13 -1.66
N ALA A 33 -9.23 0.51 -2.23
CA ALA A 33 -7.93 0.40 -1.56
C ALA A 33 -7.31 1.78 -1.30
N MET A 34 -7.43 2.72 -2.24
CA MET A 34 -6.95 4.09 -2.07
C MET A 34 -7.75 4.90 -1.05
N GLU A 35 -9.06 4.66 -0.90
CA GLU A 35 -9.85 5.27 0.17
C GLU A 35 -9.34 4.86 1.55
N LEU A 36 -8.94 3.59 1.73
CA LEU A 36 -8.33 3.11 2.98
C LEU A 36 -6.96 3.75 3.23
N VAL A 37 -6.15 3.93 2.19
CA VAL A 37 -4.88 4.65 2.27
C VAL A 37 -5.13 6.09 2.71
N ASP A 38 -6.11 6.78 2.11
CA ASP A 38 -6.46 8.16 2.44
C ASP A 38 -6.97 8.28 3.88
N VAL A 39 -7.77 7.32 4.36
CA VAL A 39 -8.19 7.24 5.77
C VAL A 39 -6.99 7.07 6.71
N ALA A 40 -6.06 6.17 6.41
CA ALA A 40 -4.90 5.93 7.26
C ALA A 40 -3.92 7.12 7.27
N LEU A 41 -3.85 7.91 6.19
CA LEU A 41 -3.04 9.13 6.12
C LEU A 41 -3.67 10.29 6.90
N THR A 42 -5.00 10.38 6.92
CA THR A 42 -5.75 11.49 7.55
C THR A 42 -6.08 11.23 9.01
N GLN A 43 -6.44 10.00 9.36
CA GLN A 43 -6.85 9.60 10.71
C GLN A 43 -5.72 8.82 11.38
N LYS A 44 -4.79 9.53 12.02
CA LYS A 44 -3.63 8.90 12.67
C LYS A 44 -3.96 8.05 13.91
N GLU A 45 -5.15 8.22 14.47
CA GLU A 45 -5.62 7.54 15.69
C GLU A 45 -6.44 6.27 15.42
N GLN A 46 -6.75 5.95 14.15
CA GLN A 46 -7.43 4.70 13.81
C GLN A 46 -6.46 3.51 13.93
N ASP A 47 -6.92 2.43 14.57
CA ASP A 47 -6.16 1.19 14.80
C ASP A 47 -6.69 0.03 13.93
N ASP A 48 -7.61 0.31 13.02
CA ASP A 48 -8.27 -0.71 12.20
C ASP A 48 -7.39 -1.17 11.04
N TYR A 49 -6.59 -0.27 10.47
CA TYR A 49 -5.72 -0.51 9.31
C TYR A 49 -4.31 0.04 9.49
N HIS A 50 -3.33 -0.78 9.14
CA HIS A 50 -1.91 -0.49 9.31
C HIS A 50 -1.18 -0.65 7.96
N PRO A 51 -1.22 0.40 7.11
CA PRO A 51 -0.47 0.42 5.87
C PRO A 51 1.01 0.75 6.07
N TYR A 52 1.85 -0.02 5.39
CA TYR A 52 3.30 0.09 5.35
C TYR A 52 3.80 0.05 3.91
N VAL A 53 4.96 0.67 3.70
CA VAL A 53 5.70 0.62 2.44
C VAL A 53 7.12 0.15 2.68
N LEU A 54 7.66 -0.57 1.70
CA LEU A 54 9.08 -0.85 1.56
C LEU A 54 9.68 0.22 0.66
N VAL A 55 10.71 0.90 1.16
CA VAL A 55 11.33 2.05 0.50
C VAL A 55 12.83 1.80 0.36
N GLU A 56 13.37 2.05 -0.83
CA GLU A 56 14.81 2.05 -1.10
C GLU A 56 15.50 3.30 -0.52
N ASP A 57 16.83 3.31 -0.48
CA ASP A 57 17.60 4.45 0.06
C ASP A 57 17.36 5.76 -0.70
N ASP A 58 17.00 5.66 -1.98
CA ASP A 58 16.68 6.80 -2.84
C ASP A 58 15.26 7.36 -2.61
N GLY A 59 14.46 6.74 -1.74
CA GLY A 59 13.09 7.11 -1.47
C GLY A 59 12.06 6.42 -2.35
N THR A 60 12.48 5.53 -3.26
CA THR A 60 11.58 4.79 -4.14
C THR A 60 10.76 3.77 -3.36
N VAL A 61 9.43 3.85 -3.48
CA VAL A 61 8.51 2.87 -2.89
C VAL A 61 8.45 1.64 -3.81
N VAL A 62 8.91 0.50 -3.31
CA VAL A 62 9.01 -0.74 -4.10
C VAL A 62 7.95 -1.78 -3.73
N ALA A 63 7.32 -1.65 -2.55
CA ALA A 63 6.19 -2.50 -2.17
C ALA A 63 5.28 -1.81 -1.16
N TYR A 64 4.04 -2.28 -1.11
CA TYR A 64 2.98 -1.83 -0.21
C TYR A 64 2.33 -3.03 0.47
N ALA A 65 2.07 -2.92 1.77
CA ALA A 65 1.32 -3.92 2.54
C ALA A 65 0.38 -3.22 3.52
N CYS A 66 -0.83 -3.75 3.71
CA CYS A 66 -1.79 -3.22 4.67
C CYS A 66 -2.34 -4.35 5.54
N PHE A 67 -2.30 -4.15 6.86
CA PHE A 67 -2.76 -5.13 7.85
C PHE A 67 -3.90 -4.52 8.67
N GLY A 68 -5.04 -5.21 8.80
CA GLY A 68 -6.16 -4.66 9.55
C GLY A 68 -7.20 -5.69 9.96
N LYS A 69 -8.09 -5.30 10.89
CA LYS A 69 -9.25 -6.13 11.27
C LYS A 69 -10.34 -5.95 10.22
N ASN A 70 -10.70 -7.06 9.57
CA ASN A 70 -11.50 -7.09 8.36
C ASN A 70 -12.91 -6.49 8.49
N ALA A 71 -13.36 -5.86 7.41
CA ALA A 71 -14.74 -5.98 6.95
C ALA A 71 -14.83 -6.54 5.51
N MET A 72 -13.98 -6.17 4.53
CA MET A 72 -14.21 -6.59 3.13
C MET A 72 -12.99 -6.63 2.20
N THR A 73 -11.90 -7.29 2.59
CA THR A 73 -10.92 -7.76 1.58
C THR A 73 -10.52 -9.19 1.89
N THR A 74 -10.83 -10.10 0.96
CA THR A 74 -10.04 -11.32 0.80
C THR A 74 -8.61 -10.86 0.63
N GLY A 75 -7.79 -11.06 1.66
CA GLY A 75 -6.42 -10.59 1.70
C GLY A 75 -5.60 -11.24 0.59
N THR A 76 -5.49 -10.56 -0.55
CA THR A 76 -4.47 -10.86 -1.54
C THR A 76 -3.17 -10.28 -1.00
N PHE A 77 -2.32 -11.15 -0.45
CA PHE A 77 -0.93 -10.83 -0.18
C PHE A 77 -0.17 -10.96 -1.50
N ASP A 78 0.09 -9.85 -2.19
CA ASP A 78 0.97 -9.87 -3.36
C ASP A 78 2.29 -9.17 -3.04
N LEU A 79 3.34 -9.97 -2.95
CA LEU A 79 4.72 -9.53 -2.85
C LEU A 79 5.23 -9.33 -4.28
N ALA A 80 4.90 -8.18 -4.88
CA ALA A 80 5.42 -7.82 -6.20
C ALA A 80 6.88 -7.38 -6.07
N GLY A 81 7.79 -8.36 -6.05
CA GLY A 81 9.22 -8.13 -6.18
C GLY A 81 9.58 -7.84 -7.63
N GLY A 82 9.73 -6.57 -7.99
CA GLY A 82 10.32 -6.16 -9.26
C GLY A 82 11.85 -6.33 -9.22
N THR A 83 12.35 -7.56 -9.31
CA THR A 83 13.78 -7.78 -9.56
C THR A 83 14.04 -7.69 -11.07
N SER A 84 14.41 -6.51 -11.54
CA SER A 84 15.18 -6.38 -12.78
C SER A 84 16.67 -6.44 -12.42
N TRP A 85 17.31 -7.55 -12.79
CA TRP A 85 18.76 -7.68 -12.89
C TRP A 85 19.29 -6.88 -14.09
#